data_AF-A0AA51S7H1-F1
#
_entry.id   AF-A0AA51S7H1-F1
#
_cell.length_a   1.000
_cell.length_b   1.000
_cell.length_c   1.000
_cell.angle_alpha   90.00
_cell.angle_beta   90.00
_cell.angle_gamma   90.00
#
_symmetry.space_group_name_H-M   'P 1'
#
loop_
_entity.id
_entity.type
_entity.pdbx_description
1 polymer ?
#
loop_
_entity_poly.entity_id
_entity_poly.type
_entity_poly.pdbx_seq_one_letter_code
_entity_poly.pdbx_strand_id
1 'polypeptide(L)'
;MKRDSEQEKQQLEHEAARLFLRCYEQQYGIHMRHIWHNEPNKPDVSCYKGDQQLDIEVAHLYASETEAMAVLGRPLSIPMQRALADMAQAPSEQRLRLALERLLEQKATKSYHSARTWLLIRNASTIWHKADFDAQLKMISVPQTHAFEQIWLLCDFYRGELVRLF
;
A
#
# COMPACT_ATOMS: atom_id res chain seq x y z
N MET A 1 -7.37 -24.45 -2.00
CA MET A 1 -6.11 -23.99 -1.36
C MET A 1 -5.37 -22.90 -2.12
N LYS A 2 -4.99 -23.02 -3.42
CA LYS A 2 -4.38 -21.86 -4.14
C LYS A 2 -5.36 -20.75 -4.51
N ARG A 3 -6.63 -21.09 -4.82
CA ARG A 3 -7.66 -20.11 -5.22
C ARG A 3 -8.11 -19.22 -4.06
N ASP A 4 -8.27 -19.83 -2.88
CA ASP A 4 -8.74 -19.13 -1.67
C ASP A 4 -7.75 -18.03 -1.25
N SER A 5 -6.46 -18.32 -1.36
CA SER A 5 -5.40 -17.38 -0.99
C SER A 5 -5.24 -16.18 -1.95
N GLU A 6 -5.54 -16.36 -3.24
CA GLU A 6 -5.58 -15.24 -4.19
C GLU A 6 -6.85 -14.41 -4.00
N GLN A 7 -7.99 -15.05 -3.68
CA GLN A 7 -9.23 -14.33 -3.38
C GLN A 7 -9.10 -13.48 -2.10
N GLU A 8 -8.49 -14.01 -1.03
CA GLU A 8 -8.21 -13.25 0.19
C GLU A 8 -7.34 -12.03 -0.08
N LYS A 9 -6.27 -12.21 -0.88
CA LYS A 9 -5.38 -11.12 -1.29
C LYS A 9 -6.15 -10.05 -2.09
N GLN A 10 -6.92 -10.46 -3.09
CA GLN A 10 -7.75 -9.56 -3.91
C GLN A 10 -8.79 -8.80 -3.08
N GLN A 11 -9.34 -9.44 -2.04
CA GLN A 11 -10.28 -8.80 -1.13
C GLN A 11 -9.60 -7.71 -0.29
N LEU A 12 -8.42 -7.99 0.28
CA LEU A 12 -7.65 -7.01 1.06
C LEU A 12 -7.29 -5.78 0.22
N GLU A 13 -6.90 -6.00 -1.03
CA GLU A 13 -6.56 -4.92 -1.97
C GLU A 13 -7.80 -4.07 -2.32
N HIS A 14 -8.93 -4.72 -2.56
CA HIS A 14 -10.20 -4.04 -2.81
C HIS A 14 -10.68 -3.21 -1.61
N GLU A 15 -10.59 -3.76 -0.40
CA GLU A 15 -11.01 -3.08 0.82
C GLU A 15 -10.15 -1.83 1.07
N ALA A 16 -8.83 -1.94 0.88
CA ALA A 16 -7.91 -0.82 0.98
C ALA A 16 -8.25 0.27 -0.05
N ALA A 17 -8.43 -0.10 -1.32
CA ALA A 17 -8.80 0.84 -2.38
C ALA A 17 -10.14 1.52 -2.08
N ARG A 18 -11.16 0.76 -1.66
CA ARG A 18 -12.47 1.29 -1.32
C ARG A 18 -12.44 2.27 -0.15
N LEU A 19 -11.62 2.00 0.87
CA LEU A 19 -11.43 2.94 1.97
C LEU A 19 -10.73 4.21 1.47
N PHE A 20 -9.63 4.06 0.73
CA PHE A 20 -8.89 5.19 0.15
C PHE A 20 -9.78 6.10 -0.69
N LEU A 21 -10.57 5.55 -1.62
CA LEU A 21 -11.46 6.32 -2.50
C LEU A 21 -12.44 7.17 -1.69
N ARG A 22 -13.10 6.58 -0.68
CA ARG A 22 -14.04 7.31 0.18
C ARG A 22 -13.37 8.45 0.92
N CYS A 23 -12.17 8.22 1.45
CA CYS A 23 -11.44 9.23 2.21
C CYS A 23 -10.93 10.35 1.30
N TYR A 24 -10.48 10.00 0.09
CA TYR A 24 -10.05 10.95 -0.92
C TYR A 24 -11.24 11.83 -1.38
N GLU A 25 -12.39 11.23 -1.66
CA GLU A 25 -13.62 11.97 -1.99
C GLU A 25 -14.01 12.95 -0.87
N GLN A 26 -13.98 12.50 0.39
CA GLN A 26 -14.31 13.34 1.54
C GLN A 26 -13.34 14.51 1.71
N GLN A 27 -12.04 14.29 1.50
CA GLN A 27 -11.01 15.29 1.71
C GLN A 27 -10.90 16.31 0.56
N TYR A 28 -11.08 15.86 -0.69
CA TYR A 28 -10.82 16.69 -1.88
C TYR A 28 -12.09 17.05 -2.68
N GLY A 29 -13.24 16.46 -2.37
CA GLY A 29 -14.50 16.69 -3.08
C GLY A 29 -14.51 16.17 -4.53
N ILE A 30 -13.54 15.34 -4.91
CA ILE A 30 -13.41 14.77 -6.26
C ILE A 30 -13.97 13.36 -6.25
N HIS A 31 -15.01 13.12 -7.05
CA HIS A 31 -15.62 11.80 -7.12
C HIS A 31 -14.65 10.72 -7.59
N MET A 32 -14.63 9.61 -6.87
CA MET A 32 -13.89 8.40 -7.23
C MET A 32 -14.83 7.20 -7.25
N ARG A 33 -15.07 6.64 -8.44
CA ARG A 33 -16.14 5.64 -8.63
C ARG A 33 -15.70 4.48 -9.49
N HIS A 34 -16.53 3.43 -9.40
CA HIS A 34 -16.41 2.16 -10.13
C HIS A 34 -15.08 1.48 -9.79
N ILE A 35 -15.10 0.46 -8.95
CA ILE A 35 -13.87 -0.24 -8.56
C ILE A 35 -13.88 -1.59 -9.26
N TRP A 36 -12.86 -1.86 -10.08
CA TRP A 36 -12.70 -3.14 -10.76
C TRP A 36 -11.30 -3.70 -10.55
N HIS A 37 -11.21 -5.02 -10.45
CA HIS A 37 -9.95 -5.77 -10.40
C HIS A 37 -9.47 -6.05 -11.80
N ASN A 38 -8.14 -6.07 -12.01
CA ASN A 38 -7.58 -6.26 -13.33
C ASN A 38 -6.69 -7.49 -13.46
N GLU A 39 -6.75 -8.13 -14.65
CA GLU A 39 -5.81 -9.17 -15.08
C GLU A 39 -5.56 -9.06 -16.60
N PRO A 40 -4.38 -9.46 -17.14
CA PRO A 40 -3.03 -9.47 -16.56
C PRO A 40 -2.24 -8.17 -16.84
N ASN A 41 -1.13 -7.94 -16.11
CA ASN A 41 -0.21 -6.77 -16.24
C ASN A 41 -0.88 -5.39 -16.08
N LYS A 42 -1.86 -5.31 -15.21
CA LYS A 42 -2.55 -4.08 -14.80
C LYS A 42 -2.45 -3.95 -13.27
N PRO A 43 -2.51 -2.73 -12.71
CA PRO A 43 -2.52 -2.54 -11.26
C PRO A 43 -3.70 -3.24 -10.60
N ASP A 44 -3.57 -3.57 -9.31
CA ASP A 44 -4.51 -4.41 -8.57
C ASP A 44 -5.98 -3.99 -8.75
N VAL A 45 -6.20 -2.67 -8.77
CA VAL A 45 -7.52 -2.05 -8.89
C VAL A 45 -7.49 -0.93 -9.92
N SER A 46 -8.60 -0.70 -10.58
CA SER A 46 -8.84 0.50 -11.39
C SER A 46 -10.12 1.19 -10.97
N CYS A 47 -10.14 2.51 -11.17
CA CYS A 47 -11.28 3.37 -10.89
C CYS A 47 -11.33 4.58 -11.81
N TYR A 48 -12.36 5.40 -11.67
CA TYR A 48 -12.43 6.73 -12.26
C TYR A 48 -12.22 7.79 -11.19
N LYS A 49 -11.34 8.76 -11.45
CA LYS A 49 -11.22 10.01 -10.70
C LYS A 49 -11.83 11.14 -11.54
N GLY A 50 -13.04 11.56 -11.20
CA GLY A 50 -13.88 12.33 -12.12
C GLY A 50 -14.21 11.49 -13.36
N ASP A 51 -13.89 12.01 -14.55
CA ASP A 51 -14.12 11.31 -15.83
C ASP A 51 -12.87 10.60 -16.37
N GLN A 52 -11.77 10.59 -15.61
CA GLN A 52 -10.51 10.00 -16.04
C GLN A 52 -10.26 8.66 -15.35
N GLN A 53 -9.88 7.65 -16.14
CA GLN A 53 -9.43 6.38 -15.59
C GLN A 53 -8.14 6.58 -14.78
N LEU A 54 -8.08 5.89 -13.65
CA LEU A 54 -6.95 5.82 -12.73
C LEU A 54 -6.79 4.39 -12.25
N ASP A 55 -5.58 3.85 -12.38
CA ASP A 55 -5.25 2.54 -11.84
C ASP A 55 -4.49 2.70 -10.51
N ILE A 56 -4.70 1.77 -9.59
CA ILE A 56 -4.17 1.79 -8.23
C ILE A 56 -3.50 0.44 -7.96
N GLU A 57 -2.20 0.48 -7.72
CA GLU A 57 -1.46 -0.62 -7.12
C GLU A 57 -1.62 -0.52 -5.60
N VAL A 58 -1.92 -1.63 -4.94
CA VAL A 58 -2.07 -1.70 -3.50
C VAL A 58 -0.88 -2.44 -2.87
N ALA A 59 -0.44 -1.92 -1.74
CA ALA A 59 0.58 -2.51 -0.91
C ALA A 59 0.16 -2.45 0.55
N HIS A 60 0.63 -3.41 1.34
CA HIS A 60 0.36 -3.45 2.77
C HIS A 60 1.68 -3.37 3.52
N LEU A 61 1.73 -2.48 4.49
CA LEU A 61 2.89 -2.26 5.34
C LEU A 61 2.67 -2.97 6.68
N TYR A 62 3.63 -3.81 7.08
CA TYR A 62 3.57 -4.63 8.29
C TYR A 62 4.80 -4.34 9.16
N ALA A 63 4.65 -4.34 10.49
CA ALA A 63 5.79 -4.19 11.39
C ALA A 63 6.39 -5.50 11.87
N SER A 64 5.65 -6.61 11.75
CA SER A 64 6.12 -7.93 12.19
C SER A 64 5.54 -9.07 11.36
N GLU A 65 6.17 -10.25 11.47
CA GLU A 65 5.66 -11.48 10.86
C GLU A 65 4.28 -11.85 11.41
N THR A 66 4.07 -11.68 12.72
CA THR A 66 2.80 -11.98 13.38
C THR A 66 1.66 -11.13 12.81
N GLU A 67 1.88 -9.82 12.64
CA GLU A 67 0.89 -8.93 12.01
C GLU A 67 0.62 -9.33 10.57
N ALA A 68 1.68 -9.57 9.79
CA ALA A 68 1.53 -9.95 8.38
C ALA A 68 0.75 -11.26 8.23
N MET A 69 1.04 -12.28 9.05
CA MET A 69 0.30 -13.54 9.03
C MET A 69 -1.14 -13.39 9.51
N ALA A 70 -1.40 -12.55 10.51
CA ALA A 70 -2.75 -12.30 10.99
C ALA A 70 -3.63 -11.62 9.93
N VAL A 71 -3.05 -10.69 9.15
CA VAL A 71 -3.76 -10.00 8.07
C VAL A 71 -3.90 -10.88 6.83
N LEU A 72 -2.85 -11.64 6.46
CA LEU A 72 -2.84 -12.45 5.25
C LEU A 72 -3.48 -13.83 5.41
N GLY A 73 -3.74 -14.30 6.64
CA GLY A 73 -4.33 -15.61 6.93
C GLY A 73 -3.45 -16.81 6.54
N ARG A 74 -2.17 -16.59 6.20
CA ARG A 74 -1.28 -17.61 5.63
C ARG A 74 0.19 -17.45 6.05
N PRO A 75 1.01 -18.51 5.94
CA PRO A 75 2.46 -18.41 6.12
C PRO A 75 3.11 -17.44 5.13
N LEU A 76 4.11 -16.70 5.60
CA LEU A 76 4.86 -15.76 4.78
C LEU A 76 5.86 -16.48 3.88
N SER A 77 6.22 -15.83 2.76
CA SER A 77 7.32 -16.30 1.92
C SER A 77 8.67 -16.11 2.62
N ILE A 78 9.66 -16.95 2.33
CA ILE A 78 11.02 -16.83 2.88
C ILE A 78 11.61 -15.42 2.68
N PRO A 79 11.47 -14.76 1.50
CA PRO A 79 11.94 -13.39 1.33
C PRO A 79 11.26 -12.39 2.27
N MET A 80 9.96 -12.55 2.54
CA MET A 80 9.20 -11.68 3.43
C MET A 80 9.53 -11.92 4.91
N GLN A 81 9.76 -13.18 5.32
CA GLN A 81 10.23 -13.51 6.66
C GLN A 81 11.59 -12.88 6.93
N ARG A 82 12.56 -13.08 6.02
CA ARG A 82 13.88 -12.43 6.10
C ARG A 82 13.74 -10.92 6.20
N ALA A 83 12.82 -10.33 5.43
CA ALA A 83 12.57 -8.90 5.47
C ALA A 83 12.18 -8.39 6.85
N LEU A 84 11.22 -9.06 7.47
CA LEU A 84 10.68 -8.69 8.75
C LEU A 84 11.67 -8.99 9.89
N ALA A 85 12.46 -10.06 9.74
CA ALA A 85 13.56 -10.37 10.66
C ALA A 85 14.66 -9.30 10.63
N ASP A 86 15.09 -8.86 9.44
CA ASP A 86 16.08 -7.77 9.30
C ASP A 86 15.55 -6.47 9.92
N MET A 87 14.28 -6.15 9.67
CA MET A 87 13.61 -4.98 10.26
C MET A 87 13.52 -5.07 11.79
N ALA A 88 13.30 -6.24 12.36
CA ALA A 88 13.23 -6.42 13.82
C ALA A 88 14.56 -6.10 14.52
N GLN A 89 15.69 -6.23 13.82
CA GLN A 89 17.01 -5.87 14.33
C GLN A 89 17.30 -4.36 14.28
N ALA A 90 16.54 -3.59 13.50
CA ALA A 90 16.74 -2.15 13.40
C ALA A 90 16.23 -1.40 14.65
N PRO A 91 16.82 -0.22 14.98
CA PRO A 91 16.31 0.66 16.02
C PRO A 91 14.84 1.01 15.77
N SER A 92 14.02 1.01 16.83
CA SER A 92 12.56 1.20 16.75
C SER A 92 12.16 2.43 15.94
N GLU A 93 12.85 3.55 16.14
CA GLU A 93 12.65 4.82 15.44
C GLU A 93 12.93 4.78 13.93
N GLN A 94 13.72 3.81 13.46
CA GLN A 94 14.07 3.63 12.04
C GLN A 94 13.25 2.54 11.36
N ARG A 95 12.58 1.66 12.12
CA ARG A 95 11.86 0.50 11.58
C ARG A 95 10.80 0.90 10.57
N LEU A 96 10.01 1.93 10.87
CA LEU A 96 8.97 2.42 9.97
C LEU A 96 9.57 2.88 8.63
N ARG A 97 10.60 3.73 8.69
CA ARG A 97 11.27 4.25 7.50
C ARG A 97 11.83 3.12 6.65
N LEU A 98 12.58 2.20 7.26
CA LEU A 98 13.19 1.07 6.55
C LEU A 98 12.14 0.14 5.92
N ALA A 99 11.04 -0.12 6.63
CA ALA A 99 9.93 -0.92 6.10
C ALA A 99 9.31 -0.28 4.86
N LEU A 100 9.07 1.03 4.93
CA LEU A 100 8.42 1.79 3.87
C LEU A 100 9.33 1.96 2.66
N GLU A 101 10.60 2.33 2.86
CA GLU A 101 11.59 2.49 1.78
C GLU A 101 11.80 1.17 1.03
N ARG A 102 11.93 0.06 1.75
CA ARG A 102 12.03 -1.27 1.12
C ARG A 102 10.79 -1.63 0.32
N LEU A 103 9.60 -1.33 0.84
CA LEU A 103 8.35 -1.57 0.11
C LEU A 103 8.29 -0.73 -1.17
N LEU A 104 8.71 0.53 -1.10
CA LEU A 104 8.80 1.43 -2.24
C LEU A 104 9.80 0.91 -3.28
N GLU A 105 11.00 0.47 -2.86
CA GLU A 105 12.00 -0.14 -3.74
C GLU A 105 11.44 -1.36 -4.47
N GLN A 106 10.75 -2.26 -3.75
CA GLN A 106 10.12 -3.42 -4.35
C GLN A 106 9.08 -3.02 -5.40
N LYS A 107 8.21 -2.04 -5.08
CA LYS A 107 7.14 -1.60 -5.99
C LYS A 107 7.66 -0.76 -7.15
N ALA A 108 8.76 -0.04 -6.99
CA ALA A 108 9.40 0.74 -8.05
C ALA A 108 9.88 -0.12 -9.23
N THR A 109 10.19 -1.39 -8.98
CA THR A 109 10.58 -2.35 -10.04
C THR A 109 9.42 -2.77 -10.96
N LYS A 110 8.18 -2.39 -10.66
CA LYS A 110 6.99 -2.77 -11.42
C LYS A 110 6.76 -1.86 -12.61
N SER A 111 6.24 -2.44 -13.70
CA SER A 111 5.78 -1.73 -14.89
C SER A 111 4.36 -2.17 -15.23
N TYR A 112 3.56 -1.23 -15.74
CA TYR A 112 2.14 -1.43 -16.01
C TYR A 112 1.77 -0.91 -17.40
N HIS A 113 0.82 -1.56 -18.05
CA HIS A 113 0.17 -1.01 -19.24
C HIS A 113 -0.98 -0.08 -18.82
N SER A 114 -0.61 1.05 -18.21
CA SER A 114 -1.54 2.04 -17.70
C SER A 114 -1.05 3.45 -18.03
N ALA A 115 -1.97 4.35 -18.37
CA ALA A 115 -1.65 5.76 -18.56
C ALA A 115 -1.42 6.49 -17.23
N ARG A 116 -2.06 6.03 -16.15
CA ARG A 116 -2.04 6.69 -14.84
C ARG A 116 -2.13 5.65 -13.75
N THR A 117 -1.04 5.45 -13.03
CA THR A 117 -0.97 4.51 -11.91
C THR A 117 -0.63 5.25 -10.63
N TRP A 118 -1.41 5.06 -9.58
CA TRP A 118 -1.06 5.47 -8.22
C TRP A 118 -0.64 4.26 -7.40
N LEU A 119 0.23 4.46 -6.42
CA LEU A 119 0.52 3.46 -5.40
C LEU A 119 -0.21 3.82 -4.11
N LEU A 120 -1.01 2.90 -3.60
CA LEU A 120 -1.64 2.98 -2.29
C LEU A 120 -0.95 2.02 -1.33
N ILE A 121 -0.35 2.57 -0.28
CA ILE A 121 0.25 1.80 0.81
C ILE A 121 -0.68 1.89 2.01
N ARG A 122 -1.33 0.77 2.37
CA ARG A 122 -2.13 0.67 3.59
C ARG A 122 -1.24 0.26 4.77
N ASN A 123 -1.27 1.05 5.83
CA ASN A 123 -0.70 0.65 7.12
C ASN A 123 -1.56 -0.47 7.71
N ALA A 124 -0.98 -1.67 7.79
CA ALA A 124 -1.59 -2.82 8.44
C ALA A 124 -1.00 -3.11 9.81
N SER A 125 -0.07 -2.26 10.26
CA SER A 125 0.49 -2.36 11.58
C SER A 125 -0.40 -1.67 12.61
N THR A 126 -0.51 -2.29 13.77
CA THR A 126 -1.20 -1.74 14.94
C THR A 126 -0.31 -0.82 15.78
N ILE A 127 1.01 -0.86 15.56
CA ILE A 127 1.98 -0.08 16.34
C ILE A 127 2.34 1.26 15.70
N TRP A 128 2.14 1.42 14.39
CA TRP A 128 2.43 2.67 13.69
C TRP A 128 1.16 3.46 13.50
N HIS A 129 1.23 4.74 13.83
CA HIS A 129 0.15 5.69 13.72
C HIS A 129 0.54 6.83 12.78
N LYS A 130 -0.44 7.64 12.36
CA LYS A 130 -0.21 8.78 11.48
C LYS A 130 0.96 9.68 11.94
N ALA A 131 1.08 9.93 13.24
CA ALA A 131 2.14 10.76 13.81
C ALA A 131 3.55 10.20 13.52
N ASP A 132 3.71 8.87 13.50
CA ASP A 132 4.98 8.23 13.18
C ASP A 132 5.34 8.43 11.71
N PHE A 133 4.35 8.32 10.82
CA PHE A 133 4.55 8.64 9.40
C PHE A 133 4.94 10.11 9.24
N ASP A 134 4.17 11.04 9.81
CA ASP A 134 4.42 12.49 9.72
C ASP A 134 5.85 12.86 10.19
N ALA A 135 6.34 12.22 11.25
CA ALA A 135 7.69 12.43 11.77
C ALA A 135 8.79 11.95 10.81
N GLN A 136 8.50 10.91 10.01
CA GLN A 136 9.46 10.31 9.08
C GLN A 136 9.33 10.81 7.63
N LEU A 137 8.23 11.48 7.27
CA LEU A 137 7.94 11.92 5.89
C LEU A 137 9.10 12.61 5.19
N LYS A 138 9.79 13.51 5.88
CA LYS A 138 10.90 14.28 5.31
C LYS A 138 12.18 13.47 5.08
N MET A 139 12.28 12.30 5.70
CA MET A 139 13.44 11.42 5.63
C MET A 139 13.22 10.21 4.71
N ILE A 140 11.97 9.91 4.35
CA ILE A 140 11.63 8.80 3.47
C ILE A 140 12.11 9.13 2.06
N SER A 141 12.99 8.27 1.53
CA SER A 141 13.45 8.35 0.15
C SER A 141 12.52 7.55 -0.78
N VAL A 142 11.92 8.23 -1.74
CA VAL A 142 11.17 7.58 -2.84
C VAL A 142 12.14 7.32 -4.00
N PRO A 143 12.21 6.09 -4.54
CA PRO A 143 13.05 5.79 -5.70
C PRO A 143 12.75 6.72 -6.88
N GLN A 144 13.77 7.28 -7.53
CA GLN A 144 13.56 8.24 -8.64
C GLN A 144 12.89 7.62 -9.87
N THR A 145 13.10 6.33 -10.09
CA THR A 145 12.54 5.59 -11.23
C THR A 145 11.44 4.67 -10.73
N HIS A 146 10.18 5.01 -11.04
CA HIS A 146 9.01 4.18 -10.78
C HIS A 146 7.85 4.54 -11.71
N ALA A 147 6.84 3.66 -11.82
CA ALA A 147 5.68 3.86 -12.67
C ALA A 147 4.56 4.73 -12.06
N PHE A 148 4.71 5.20 -10.83
CA PHE A 148 3.64 5.85 -10.08
C PHE A 148 3.59 7.37 -10.28
N GLU A 149 2.41 7.90 -10.62
CA GLU A 149 2.14 9.35 -10.69
C GLU A 149 2.03 9.94 -9.28
N GLN A 150 1.42 9.19 -8.35
CA GLN A 150 1.30 9.58 -6.94
C GLN A 150 1.47 8.36 -6.03
N ILE A 151 1.97 8.61 -4.82
CA ILE A 151 2.10 7.60 -3.78
C ILE A 151 1.36 8.08 -2.53
N TRP A 152 0.39 7.28 -2.09
CA TRP A 152 -0.47 7.59 -0.96
C TRP A 152 -0.29 6.56 0.16
N LEU A 153 -0.29 7.07 1.39
CA LEU A 153 -0.38 6.28 2.61
C LEU A 153 -1.78 6.40 3.17
N LEU A 154 -2.37 5.24 3.48
CA LEU A 154 -3.53 5.12 4.36
C LEU A 154 -3.00 4.72 5.74
N CYS A 155 -2.90 5.69 6.65
CA CYS A 155 -2.17 5.55 7.91
C CYS A 155 -2.85 4.67 8.97
N ASP A 156 -4.07 4.20 8.72
CA ASP A 156 -4.81 3.27 9.57
C ASP A 156 -5.49 2.20 8.71
N PHE A 157 -5.71 1.02 9.29
CA PHE A 157 -6.28 -0.11 8.56
C PHE A 157 -7.78 0.04 8.30
N TYR A 158 -8.49 0.71 9.21
CA TYR A 158 -9.94 0.88 9.21
C TYR A 158 -10.36 2.36 9.06
N ARG A 159 -9.49 3.29 9.44
CA ARG A 159 -9.72 4.74 9.42
C ARG A 159 -8.98 5.41 8.28
N GLY A 160 -9.53 6.55 7.88
CA GLY A 160 -9.26 7.22 6.62
C GLY A 160 -8.17 8.28 6.62
N GLU A 161 -7.13 8.15 7.43
CA GLU A 161 -6.10 9.20 7.49
C GLU A 161 -5.13 9.09 6.33
N LEU A 162 -5.24 10.02 5.38
CA LEU A 162 -4.44 10.04 4.16
C LEU A 162 -3.23 10.95 4.28
N VAL A 163 -2.09 10.44 3.80
CA VAL A 163 -0.85 11.19 3.64
C VAL A 163 -0.29 10.95 2.25
N ARG A 164 0.13 12.00 1.55
CA ARG A 164 0.79 11.87 0.24
C ARG A 164 2.30 11.87 0.42
N LEU A 165 2.97 10.86 -0.15
CA LEU A 165 4.44 10.74 -0.17
C LEU A 165 5.07 11.37 -1.41
N PHE A 166 4.40 11.22 -2.55
CA PHE A 166 4.82 11.71 -3.87
C PHE A 166 3.59 12.20 -4.62
#